data_AF-A0AAJ1T1P6-F1
#
_entry.id   AF-A0AAJ1T1P6-F1
#
_cell.length_a   1.000
_cell.length_b   1.000
_cell.length_c   1.000
_cell.angle_alpha   90.00
_cell.angle_beta   90.00
_cell.angle_gamma   90.00
#
_symmetry.space_group_name_H-M   'P 1'
#
loop_
_entity.id
_entity.type
_entity.pdbx_description
1 polymer ?
#
loop_
_entity_poly.entity_id
_entity_poly.type
_entity_poly.pdbx_seq_one_letter_code
_entity_poly.pdbx_strand_id
1 'polypeptide(L)'
;MDSNERKKCMEEVSFEDFTKELKKEYEYQKNGGTSYRLSSSSLALVTAIETNSVKAFLDKDVAKQTVSYLLPTISNEKVEDVAKLLNMIAKDMHRKKNLPKEVQEYVQRKREKQKPLSLKNHKSNNSR
;
A
#
# COMPACT_ATOMS: atom_id res chain seq x y z
N MET A 1 -8.13 -40.17 -12.35
CA MET A 1 -7.88 -38.75 -12.66
C MET A 1 -8.01 -37.99 -11.35
N ASP A 2 -6.86 -37.72 -10.72
CA ASP A 2 -6.75 -37.12 -9.39
C ASP A 2 -7.10 -35.63 -9.42
N SER A 3 -8.30 -35.28 -8.98
CA SER A 3 -8.75 -33.88 -8.80
C SER A 3 -8.27 -33.26 -7.48
N ASN A 4 -7.13 -33.72 -6.93
CA ASN A 4 -6.57 -33.17 -5.69
C ASN A 4 -5.51 -32.10 -6.00
N GLU A 5 -5.93 -31.09 -6.77
CA GLU A 5 -5.10 -29.93 -7.09
C GLU A 5 -5.03 -29.02 -5.85
N ARG A 6 -4.04 -29.34 -5.01
CA ARG A 6 -3.41 -28.51 -3.97
C ARG A 6 -4.17 -27.23 -3.62
N LYS A 7 -5.00 -27.29 -2.57
CA LYS A 7 -5.30 -26.11 -1.74
C LYS A 7 -3.98 -25.57 -1.21
N LYS A 8 -3.34 -24.65 -1.95
CA LYS A 8 -2.20 -23.89 -1.45
C LYS A 8 -2.74 -22.97 -0.37
N CYS A 9 -2.50 -23.31 0.90
CA CYS A 9 -2.83 -22.43 2.01
C CYS A 9 -2.14 -21.10 1.78
N MET A 10 -2.90 -20.05 1.50
CA MET A 10 -2.36 -18.70 1.39
C MET A 10 -1.87 -18.28 2.76
N GLU A 11 -0.65 -17.76 2.84
CA GLU A 11 -0.12 -17.24 4.09
C GLU A 11 -0.78 -15.89 4.40
N GLU A 12 -1.35 -15.77 5.60
CA GLU A 12 -2.00 -14.55 6.06
C GLU A 12 -0.96 -13.49 6.44
N VAL A 13 -1.21 -12.22 6.07
CA VAL A 13 -0.38 -11.08 6.48
C VAL A 13 -0.64 -10.79 7.96
N SER A 14 0.43 -10.62 8.74
CA SER A 14 0.29 -10.26 10.15
C SER A 14 -0.17 -8.80 10.28
N PHE A 15 -0.98 -8.52 11.30
CA PHE A 15 -1.39 -7.15 11.61
C PHE A 15 -0.20 -6.24 11.96
N GLU A 16 0.80 -6.79 12.65
CA GLU A 16 2.01 -6.05 13.01
C GLU A 16 2.80 -5.60 11.78
N ASP A 17 2.98 -6.49 10.79
CA ASP A 17 3.67 -6.12 9.55
C ASP A 17 2.86 -5.10 8.75
N PHE A 18 1.54 -5.21 8.75
CA PHE A 18 0.66 -4.26 8.07
C PHE A 18 0.78 -2.85 8.67
N THR A 19 0.75 -2.74 9.99
CA THR A 19 0.94 -1.44 10.66
C THR A 19 2.36 -0.90 10.49
N LYS A 20 3.38 -1.76 10.42
CA LYS A 20 4.76 -1.34 10.09
C LYS A 20 4.84 -0.71 8.70
N GLU A 21 4.22 -1.30 7.68
CA GLU A 21 4.20 -0.72 6.34
C GLU A 21 3.43 0.61 6.29
N LEU A 22 2.30 0.72 6.99
CA LEU A 22 1.58 1.99 7.12
C LEU A 22 2.41 3.08 7.82
N LYS A 23 3.18 2.72 8.85
CA LYS A 23 4.11 3.64 9.52
C LYS A 23 5.23 4.11 8.58
N LYS A 24 5.78 3.22 7.74
CA LYS A 24 6.77 3.60 6.73
C LYS A 24 6.19 4.61 5.74
N GLU A 25 4.97 4.37 5.27
CA GLU A 25 4.29 5.32 4.37
C GLU A 25 4.07 6.67 5.06
N TYR A 26 3.63 6.67 6.32
CA TYR A 26 3.48 7.90 7.10
C TYR A 26 4.80 8.68 7.23
N GLU A 27 5.89 8.03 7.64
CA GLU A 27 7.21 8.66 7.76
C GLU A 27 7.75 9.14 6.41
N TYR A 28 7.46 8.42 5.32
CA TYR A 28 7.80 8.86 3.97
C TYR A 28 7.07 10.17 3.61
N GLN A 29 5.75 10.25 3.85
CA GLN A 29 4.98 11.47 3.60
C GLN A 29 5.37 12.62 4.54
N LYS A 30 5.82 12.33 5.76
CA LYS A 30 6.31 13.34 6.71
C LYS A 30 7.57 14.03 6.22
N ASN A 31 8.43 13.31 5.49
CA ASN A 31 9.73 13.80 5.02
C ASN A 31 9.73 14.41 3.61
N GLY A 32 8.56 14.72 3.03
CA GLY A 32 8.49 15.32 1.69
C GLY A 32 7.14 15.23 0.98
N GLY A 33 6.11 14.69 1.63
CA GLY A 33 4.75 14.65 1.13
C GLY A 33 4.01 15.97 1.33
N THR A 34 2.88 16.12 0.65
CA THR A 34 1.97 17.24 0.90
C THR A 34 1.21 17.03 2.21
N SER A 35 0.74 18.11 2.85
CA SER A 35 -0.11 18.03 4.04
C SER A 35 -1.33 17.12 3.85
N TYR A 36 -1.88 17.11 2.64
CA TYR A 36 -2.97 16.22 2.27
C TYR A 36 -2.55 14.74 2.28
N ARG A 37 -1.40 14.38 1.71
CA ARG A 37 -0.92 12.99 1.72
C ARG A 37 -0.51 12.53 3.11
N LEU A 38 0.12 13.40 3.89
CA LEU A 38 0.48 13.14 5.28
C LEU A 38 -0.76 12.89 6.14
N SER A 39 -1.81 13.70 5.98
CA SER A 39 -3.07 13.46 6.70
C SER A 39 -3.76 12.17 6.24
N SER A 40 -3.72 11.81 4.96
CA SER A 40 -4.27 10.52 4.49
C SER A 40 -3.52 9.33 5.08
N SER A 41 -2.19 9.36 5.13
CA SER A 41 -1.40 8.25 5.72
C SER A 41 -1.58 8.16 7.24
N SER A 42 -1.71 9.29 7.93
CA SER A 42 -2.06 9.33 9.35
C SER A 42 -3.44 8.71 9.63
N LEU A 43 -4.47 9.12 8.88
CA LEU A 43 -5.82 8.57 9.03
C LEU A 43 -5.88 7.07 8.69
N ALA A 44 -5.12 6.62 7.69
CA ALA A 44 -5.01 5.21 7.37
C ALA A 44 -4.41 4.42 8.54
N LEU A 45 -3.33 4.91 9.14
CA LEU A 45 -2.71 4.26 10.30
C LEU A 45 -3.68 4.16 11.48
N VAL A 46 -4.41 5.24 11.81
CA VAL A 46 -5.42 5.24 12.88
C VAL A 46 -6.53 4.23 12.56
N THR A 47 -7.10 4.28 11.35
CA THR A 47 -8.17 3.35 10.93
C THR A 47 -7.73 1.89 11.07
N ALA A 48 -6.49 1.58 10.66
CA ALA A 48 -5.95 0.23 10.78
C ALA A 48 -5.81 -0.21 12.25
N ILE A 49 -5.35 0.68 13.13
CA ILE A 49 -5.22 0.42 14.57
C ILE A 49 -6.58 0.14 15.20
N GLU A 50 -7.57 0.98 14.94
CA GLU A 50 -8.94 0.83 15.46
C GLU A 50 -9.61 -0.46 14.96
N THR A 51 -9.36 -0.84 13.70
CA THR A 51 -9.95 -2.02 13.10
C THR A 51 -9.28 -3.33 13.56
N ASN A 52 -7.98 -3.27 13.90
CA ASN A 52 -7.16 -4.41 14.32
C ASN A 52 -7.26 -5.65 13.38
N SER A 53 -7.45 -5.41 12.08
CA SER A 53 -7.64 -6.49 11.09
C SER A 53 -7.16 -6.07 9.71
N VAL A 54 -6.25 -6.87 9.14
CA VAL A 54 -5.80 -6.69 7.75
C VAL A 54 -6.87 -7.14 6.75
N LYS A 55 -7.67 -8.15 7.12
CA LYS A 55 -8.68 -8.76 6.24
C LYS A 55 -9.75 -7.76 5.79
N ALA A 56 -10.14 -6.85 6.69
CA ALA A 56 -11.08 -5.78 6.39
C ALA A 56 -10.64 -4.87 5.24
N PHE A 57 -9.33 -4.82 4.96
CA PHE A 57 -8.75 -3.96 3.94
C PHE A 57 -8.37 -4.70 2.66
N LEU A 58 -8.55 -6.02 2.55
CA LEU A 58 -8.29 -6.75 1.29
C LEU A 58 -9.38 -6.49 0.24
N ASP A 59 -10.60 -6.26 0.70
CA ASP A 59 -11.71 -5.82 -0.14
C ASP A 59 -11.80 -4.29 -0.14
N LYS A 60 -12.05 -3.70 -1.32
CA LYS A 60 -12.06 -2.24 -1.47
C LYS A 60 -13.32 -1.62 -0.87
N ASP A 61 -14.48 -2.26 -1.05
CA ASP A 61 -15.76 -1.75 -0.58
C ASP A 61 -15.86 -1.88 0.94
N VAL A 62 -15.37 -2.99 1.50
CA VAL A 62 -15.25 -3.16 2.96
C VAL A 62 -14.28 -2.14 3.56
N ALA A 63 -13.14 -1.87 2.91
CA ALA A 63 -12.21 -0.84 3.36
C ALA A 63 -12.89 0.54 3.42
N LYS A 64 -13.66 0.89 2.38
CA LYS A 64 -14.40 2.16 2.31
C LYS A 64 -15.46 2.28 3.40
N GLN A 65 -16.25 1.23 3.61
CA GLN A 65 -17.25 1.20 4.68
C GLN A 65 -16.61 1.34 6.06
N THR A 66 -15.50 0.63 6.29
CA THR A 66 -14.73 0.70 7.54
C THR A 66 -14.23 2.12 7.81
N VAL A 67 -13.63 2.77 6.80
CA VAL A 67 -13.15 4.16 6.93
C VAL A 67 -14.31 5.12 7.18
N SER A 68 -15.40 5.01 6.41
CA SER A 68 -16.57 5.88 6.57
C SER A 68 -17.24 5.74 7.94
N TYR A 69 -17.23 4.52 8.49
CA TYR A 69 -17.80 4.24 9.80
C TYR A 69 -16.94 4.82 10.94
N LEU A 70 -15.62 4.66 10.86
CA LEU A 70 -14.69 5.12 11.90
C LEU A 70 -14.41 6.63 11.84
N LEU A 71 -14.49 7.22 10.64
CA LEU A 71 -14.17 8.63 10.39
C LEU A 71 -15.38 9.35 9.75
N PRO A 72 -16.51 9.52 10.45
CA PRO A 72 -17.75 10.03 9.85
C PRO A 72 -17.69 11.51 9.46
N THR A 73 -16.68 12.27 9.93
CA THR A 73 -16.57 13.72 9.73
C THR A 73 -15.67 14.12 8.57
N ILE A 74 -14.95 13.18 7.94
CA ILE A 74 -14.07 13.49 6.82
C ILE A 74 -14.84 13.49 5.50
N SER A 75 -14.32 14.19 4.49
CA SER A 75 -14.96 14.24 3.17
C SER A 75 -14.96 12.88 2.46
N ASN A 76 -15.94 12.64 1.59
CA ASN A 76 -16.04 11.40 0.81
C ASN A 76 -14.79 11.13 -0.04
N GLU A 77 -14.16 12.18 -0.59
CA GLU A 77 -12.88 12.08 -1.31
C GLU A 77 -11.77 11.56 -0.39
N LYS A 78 -11.72 12.08 0.84
CA LYS A 78 -10.75 11.63 1.84
C LYS A 78 -10.99 10.19 2.27
N VAL A 79 -12.26 9.78 2.44
CA VAL A 79 -12.62 8.37 2.68
C VAL A 79 -12.07 7.46 1.59
N GLU A 80 -12.28 7.83 0.32
CA GLU A 80 -11.82 7.05 -0.83
C GLU A 80 -10.30 6.93 -0.85
N ASP A 81 -9.58 8.03 -0.61
CA ASP A 81 -8.11 8.03 -0.60
C ASP A 81 -7.53 7.19 0.54
N VAL A 82 -8.10 7.28 1.74
CA VAL A 82 -7.68 6.49 2.90
C VAL A 82 -7.97 5.01 2.67
N ALA A 83 -9.17 4.66 2.18
CA ALA A 83 -9.54 3.29 1.86
C ALA A 83 -8.66 2.69 0.76
N LYS A 84 -8.36 3.47 -0.27
CA LYS A 84 -7.46 3.08 -1.37
C LYS A 84 -6.04 2.81 -0.84
N LEU A 85 -5.52 3.66 0.04
CA LEU A 85 -4.20 3.48 0.63
C LEU A 85 -4.12 2.18 1.44
N LEU A 86 -5.09 1.95 2.32
CA LEU A 86 -5.22 0.72 3.12
C LEU A 86 -5.29 -0.52 2.22
N ASN A 87 -6.16 -0.49 1.20
CA ASN A 87 -6.34 -1.61 0.28
C ASN A 87 -5.07 -1.91 -0.54
N MET A 88 -4.41 -0.87 -1.03
CA MET A 88 -3.19 -1.01 -1.81
C MET A 88 -2.09 -1.69 -0.99
N ILE A 89 -1.84 -1.23 0.24
CA ILE A 89 -0.80 -1.81 1.11
C ILE A 89 -1.18 -3.25 1.50
N ALA A 90 -2.42 -3.50 1.91
CA ALA A 90 -2.87 -4.84 2.29
C ALA A 90 -2.73 -5.83 1.12
N LYS A 91 -3.15 -5.45 -0.08
CA LYS A 91 -3.01 -6.29 -1.29
C LYS A 91 -1.56 -6.49 -1.70
N ASP A 92 -0.73 -5.45 -1.64
CA ASP A 92 0.69 -5.56 -1.98
C ASP A 92 1.40 -6.54 -1.04
N MET A 93 1.16 -6.44 0.28
CA MET A 93 1.69 -7.38 1.26
C MET A 93 1.18 -8.80 1.04
N HIS A 94 -0.14 -8.97 0.84
CA HIS A 94 -0.74 -10.27 0.58
C HIS A 94 -0.16 -10.92 -0.68
N ARG A 95 0.00 -10.13 -1.74
CA ARG A 95 0.63 -10.56 -2.99
C ARG A 95 2.09 -10.94 -2.78
N LYS A 96 2.89 -10.09 -2.13
CA LYS A 96 4.32 -10.36 -1.84
C LYS A 96 4.49 -11.67 -1.07
N LYS A 97 3.67 -11.89 -0.04
CA LYS A 97 3.74 -13.10 0.80
C LYS A 97 3.35 -14.38 0.05
N ASN A 98 2.41 -14.28 -0.88
CA ASN A 98 1.88 -15.44 -1.61
C ASN A 98 2.49 -15.68 -3.00
N LEU A 99 3.40 -14.80 -3.45
CA LEU A 99 4.10 -14.97 -4.73
C LEU A 99 5.00 -16.21 -4.71
N PRO A 100 5.02 -17.04 -5.78
CA PRO A 100 6.02 -18.08 -5.92
C PRO A 100 7.44 -17.50 -5.89
N LYS A 101 8.37 -18.18 -5.20
CA LYS A 101 9.78 -17.73 -5.08
C LYS A 101 10.42 -17.43 -6.43
N GLU A 102 10.18 -18.27 -7.43
CA GLU A 102 10.68 -18.09 -8.80
C GLU A 102 10.25 -16.75 -9.42
N VAL A 103 9.02 -16.30 -9.13
CA VAL A 103 8.51 -15.01 -9.60
C VAL A 103 9.13 -13.85 -8.82
N GLN A 104 9.33 -14.00 -7.51
CA GLN A 104 10.03 -13.00 -6.70
C GLN A 104 11.47 -12.78 -7.21
N GLU A 105 12.20 -13.86 -7.45
CA GLU A 105 13.57 -13.82 -7.99
C GLU A 105 13.62 -13.23 -9.40
N TYR A 106 12.64 -13.53 -10.25
CA TYR A 106 12.54 -12.91 -11.57
C TYR A 106 12.32 -11.39 -11.48
N VAL A 107 11.40 -10.94 -10.62
CA VAL A 107 11.12 -9.50 -10.41
C VAL A 107 12.36 -8.78 -9.86
N GLN A 108 13.06 -9.40 -8.90
CA GLN A 108 14.27 -8.85 -8.32
C GLN A 108 15.37 -8.66 -9.37
N ARG A 109 15.64 -9.70 -10.18
CA ARG A 109 16.60 -9.64 -11.30
C ARG A 109 16.25 -8.58 -12.33
N LYS A 110 14.95 -8.33 -12.58
CA LYS A 110 14.49 -7.26 -13.48
C LYS A 110 14.73 -5.86 -12.90
N ARG A 111 14.52 -5.67 -11.60
CA ARG A 111 14.75 -4.39 -10.91
C ARG A 111 16.24 -4.02 -10.88
N GLU A 112 17.10 -4.99 -10.60
CA GLU A 112 18.57 -4.80 -10.60
C GLU A 112 19.11 -4.44 -11.99
N LYS A 113 18.46 -4.91 -13.05
CA LYS A 113 18.82 -4.58 -14.44
C LYS A 113 18.31 -3.23 -14.92
N GLN A 114 17.37 -2.60 -14.20
CA GLN A 114 16.91 -1.26 -14.57
C GLN A 114 17.90 -0.21 -14.06
N LYS A 115 18.70 0.35 -14.98
CA LYS A 115 19.45 1.59 -14.69
C LYS A 115 18.44 2.71 -14.36
N PRO A 116 18.70 3.54 -13.34
CA PRO A 116 17.84 4.68 -13.07
C PRO A 116 17.79 5.58 -14.31
N LEU A 117 16.59 5.96 -14.74
CA LEU A 117 16.41 6.95 -15.78
C LEU A 117 16.96 8.29 -15.26
N SER A 118 18.17 8.63 -15.68
CA SER A 118 18.75 9.95 -15.46
C SER A 118 17.92 10.96 -16.25
N LEU A 119 17.09 11.74 -15.55
CA LEU A 119 16.50 12.95 -16.11
C LEU A 119 17.64 13.96 -16.27
N LYS A 120 18.14 14.12 -17.49
CA LYS A 120 19.08 15.20 -17.83
C LYS A 120 18.34 16.52 -17.67
N ASN A 121 18.70 17.31 -16.66
CA ASN A 121 18.24 18.69 -16.50
C ASN A 121 18.75 19.52 -17.69
N HIS A 122 17.85 19.84 -18.63
CA HIS A 122 18.15 20.86 -19.65
C HIS A 122 18.14 22.23 -18.95
N LYS A 123 19.33 22.78 -18.69
CA LYS A 123 19.46 24.19 -18.33
C LYS A 123 19.04 25.02 -19.55
N SER A 124 17.88 25.66 -19.45
CA SER A 124 17.48 26.76 -20.33
C SER A 124 18.29 28.00 -19.96
N ASN A 125 19.35 28.28 -20.69
CA ASN A 125 20.02 29.58 -20.62
C ASN A 125 19.14 30.62 -21.30
N ASN A 126 18.43 31.43 -20.52
CA ASN A 126 17.89 32.70 -21.03
C ASN A 126 18.91 33.80 -20.71
N SER A 127 19.70 34.17 -21.71
CA SER A 127 20.43 35.43 -21.74
C SER A 127 19.53 36.49 -22.37
N ARG A 128 19.23 37.56 -21.65
CA ARG A 128 18.99 38.91 -22.17
C ARG A 128 19.30 39.92 -21.07
#